data_AF-A0A060PFW5-F1
#
_entry.id   AF-A0A060PFW5-F1
#
_cell.length_a   1.000
_cell.length_b   1.000
_cell.length_c   1.000
_cell.angle_alpha   90.00
_cell.angle_beta   90.00
_cell.angle_gamma   90.00
#
_symmetry.space_group_name_H-M   'P 1'
#
loop_
_entity.id
_entity.type
_entity.pdbx_description
1 polymer ?
#
loop_
_entity_poly.entity_id
_entity_poly.type
_entity_poly.pdbx_seq_one_letter_code
_entity_poly.pdbx_strand_id
1 'polypeptide(L)'
;FEPYHIRAVAEELATERGYLPAASVKHGNWGAGLEMHTKPWVRARARRDYWEKLKPASGRPKCPAMSTPDSWGVTKGHADLMQHKEATSLDELKPLFEKAKASH
;
A
#
# COMPACT_ATOMS: atom_id res chain seq x y z
N PHE A 1 -5.59 -4.81 7.11
CA PHE A 1 -6.54 -3.73 7.46
C PHE A 1 -6.49 -3.55 8.97
N GLU A 2 -6.06 -2.37 9.43
CA GLU A 2 -6.07 -1.99 10.86
C GLU A 2 -7.44 -1.44 11.32
N PRO A 3 -7.71 -1.37 12.63
CA PRO A 3 -9.02 -0.96 13.16
C PRO A 3 -9.55 0.39 12.62
N TYR A 4 -8.66 1.38 12.43
CA TYR A 4 -9.07 2.69 11.92
C TYR A 4 -9.51 2.67 10.45
N HIS A 5 -9.07 1.68 9.65
CA HIS A 5 -9.54 1.51 8.28
C HIS A 5 -11.00 1.05 8.27
N ILE A 6 -11.39 0.16 9.19
CA ILE A 6 -12.78 -0.26 9.35
C ILE A 6 -13.62 0.90 9.89
N ARG A 7 -13.08 1.69 10.84
CA ARG A 7 -13.73 2.93 11.29
C ARG A 7 -13.99 3.88 10.13
N ALA A 8 -13.03 4.08 9.23
CA ALA A 8 -13.20 4.97 8.07
C ALA A 8 -14.37 4.53 7.17
N VAL A 9 -14.50 3.22 6.89
CA VAL A 9 -15.65 2.69 6.13
C VAL A 9 -16.97 2.95 6.86
N ALA A 10 -17.02 2.71 8.16
CA ALA A 10 -18.23 2.93 8.95
C ALA A 10 -18.59 4.42 9.09
N GLU A 11 -17.60 5.32 9.17
CA GLU A 11 -17.80 6.77 9.23
C GLU A 11 -18.24 7.36 7.90
N GLU A 12 -17.73 6.86 6.77
CA GLU A 12 -18.17 7.31 5.44
C GLU A 12 -19.64 6.95 5.20
N LEU A 13 -20.07 5.75 5.63
CA LEU A 13 -21.45 5.26 5.46
C LEU A 13 -22.39 5.60 6.63
N ALA A 14 -21.98 6.49 7.53
CA ALA A 14 -22.74 6.79 8.75
C ALA A 14 -24.09 7.44 8.43
N THR A 15 -24.17 8.23 7.37
CA THR A 15 -25.40 8.92 6.94
C THR A 15 -26.44 7.91 6.46
N GLU A 16 -26.03 6.92 5.67
CA GLU A 16 -26.87 5.87 5.11
C GLU A 16 -27.30 4.86 6.18
N ARG A 17 -26.45 4.65 7.19
CA ARG A 17 -26.70 3.68 8.28
C ARG A 17 -27.40 4.29 9.48
N GLY A 18 -27.37 5.60 9.63
CA GLY A 18 -27.99 6.34 10.74
C GLY A 18 -27.25 6.26 12.08
N TYR A 19 -26.01 5.77 12.12
CA TYR A 19 -25.21 5.72 13.35
C TYR A 19 -23.69 5.72 13.09
N LEU A 20 -22.92 6.09 14.12
CA LEU A 20 -21.46 6.00 14.15
C LEU A 20 -21.00 4.82 15.01
N PRO A 21 -19.87 4.17 14.65
CA PRO A 21 -19.31 3.10 15.48
C PRO A 21 -18.75 3.65 16.80
N ALA A 22 -18.66 2.81 17.84
CA ALA A 22 -18.09 3.19 19.14
C ALA A 22 -16.66 3.76 19.04
N ALA A 23 -15.89 3.33 18.03
CA ALA A 23 -14.54 3.82 17.77
C ALA A 23 -14.49 5.32 17.39
N SER A 24 -15.61 5.89 16.93
CA SER A 24 -15.70 7.32 16.58
C SER A 24 -15.75 8.23 17.81
N VAL A 25 -15.96 7.70 19.02
CA VAL A 25 -15.92 8.49 20.27
C VAL A 25 -14.53 9.15 20.49
N LYS A 26 -13.46 8.55 19.94
CA LYS A 26 -12.09 9.08 20.00
C LYS A 26 -11.63 9.67 18.68
N HIS A 27 -12.56 10.00 17.79
CA HIS A 27 -12.27 10.51 16.46
C HIS A 27 -13.19 11.68 16.10
N GLY A 28 -12.76 12.52 15.18
CA GLY A 28 -13.58 13.54 14.57
C GLY A 28 -13.36 13.50 13.06
N ASN A 29 -14.45 13.43 12.29
CA ASN A 29 -14.39 13.29 10.84
C ASN A 29 -13.49 14.35 10.23
N TRP A 30 -12.73 13.96 9.21
CA TRP A 30 -11.90 14.88 8.42
C TRP A 30 -10.94 15.75 9.23
N GLY A 31 -10.45 15.22 10.36
CA GLY A 31 -9.49 15.91 11.21
C GLY A 31 -10.09 16.98 12.11
N ALA A 32 -11.40 16.94 12.41
CA ALA A 32 -12.07 17.90 13.30
C ALA A 32 -11.38 18.05 14.67
N GLY A 33 -10.72 16.99 15.17
CA GLY A 33 -9.91 17.07 16.40
C GLY A 33 -8.72 18.05 16.34
N LEU A 34 -8.35 18.55 15.16
CA LEU A 34 -7.26 19.51 14.96
C LEU A 34 -7.71 20.98 15.11
N GLU A 35 -9.01 21.25 15.22
CA GLU A 35 -9.57 22.62 15.27
C GLU A 35 -9.03 23.46 16.44
N MET A 36 -8.68 22.83 17.56
CA MET A 36 -8.18 23.53 18.75
C MET A 36 -6.65 23.61 18.83
N HIS A 37 -5.94 23.15 17.79
CA HIS A 37 -4.48 23.17 17.80
C HIS A 37 -3.93 24.62 17.83
N THR A 38 -2.86 24.89 18.58
CA THR A 38 -2.30 26.27 18.74
C THR A 38 -1.80 26.87 17.42
N LYS A 39 -1.18 26.05 16.57
CA LYS A 39 -0.64 26.46 15.26
C LYS A 39 -1.74 26.65 14.19
N PRO A 40 -1.87 27.82 13.55
CA PRO A 40 -2.91 28.10 12.54
C PRO A 40 -2.91 27.13 11.34
N TRP A 41 -1.74 26.79 10.80
CA TRP A 41 -1.62 25.87 9.66
C TRP A 41 -1.92 24.41 9.99
N VAL A 42 -2.04 24.06 11.28
CA VAL A 42 -2.53 22.74 11.70
C VAL A 42 -4.05 22.77 11.77
N ARG A 43 -4.65 23.83 12.32
CA ARG A 43 -6.11 24.02 12.34
C ARG A 43 -6.70 24.07 10.93
N ALA A 44 -6.02 24.73 9.99
CA ALA A 44 -6.44 24.83 8.59
C ALA A 44 -6.62 23.48 7.87
N ARG A 45 -6.18 22.37 8.49
CA ARG A 45 -6.31 21.00 7.99
C ARG A 45 -7.59 20.31 8.46
N ALA A 46 -8.34 20.85 9.43
CA ALA A 46 -9.57 20.27 9.96
C ALA A 46 -10.76 20.43 8.99
N ARG A 47 -10.62 19.91 7.77
CA ARG A 47 -11.61 20.02 6.70
C ARG A 47 -11.43 18.89 5.68
N ARG A 48 -12.55 18.38 5.18
CA ARG A 48 -12.60 17.31 4.16
C ARG A 48 -11.74 17.62 2.95
N ASP A 49 -11.94 18.81 2.38
CA ASP A 49 -11.24 19.29 1.18
C ASP A 49 -9.70 19.23 1.29
N TYR A 50 -9.13 19.43 2.48
CA TYR A 50 -7.68 19.33 2.67
C TYR A 50 -7.20 17.89 2.53
N TRP A 51 -7.82 16.96 3.27
CA TRP A 51 -7.36 15.57 3.33
C TRP A 51 -7.70 14.76 2.08
N GLU A 52 -8.79 15.07 1.38
CA GLU A 52 -9.12 14.41 0.11
C GLU A 52 -8.17 14.79 -1.02
N LYS A 53 -7.69 16.03 -1.04
CA LYS A 53 -6.85 16.56 -2.14
C LYS A 53 -5.36 16.46 -1.85
N LEU A 54 -4.96 16.28 -0.59
CA LEU A 54 -3.56 16.14 -0.20
C LEU A 54 -2.96 14.90 -0.89
N LYS A 55 -1.83 15.10 -1.56
CA LYS A 55 -0.98 14.00 -2.05
C LYS A 55 0.13 13.75 -1.02
N PRO A 56 0.02 12.73 -0.15
CA PRO A 56 1.04 12.49 0.87
C PRO A 56 2.35 12.08 0.21
N ALA A 57 3.47 12.65 0.68
CA ALA A 57 4.78 12.24 0.24
C ALA A 57 5.14 10.86 0.84
N SER A 58 5.85 10.03 0.07
CA SER A 58 6.32 8.72 0.56
C SER A 58 7.40 8.83 1.65
N GLY A 59 8.09 9.97 1.73
CA GLY A 59 9.27 10.16 2.59
C GLY A 59 10.48 9.34 2.17
N ARG A 60 10.43 8.63 1.03
CA ARG A 60 11.47 7.73 0.54
C ARG A 60 11.99 8.22 -0.81
N PRO A 61 12.91 9.20 -0.84
CA PRO A 61 13.27 9.91 -2.07
C PRO A 61 14.01 9.06 -3.11
N LYS A 62 14.65 7.97 -2.69
CA LYS A 62 15.40 7.05 -3.58
C LYS A 62 14.63 5.78 -3.95
N CYS A 63 13.43 5.59 -3.40
CA CYS A 63 12.62 4.41 -3.71
C CYS A 63 11.66 4.71 -4.86
N PRO A 64 11.47 3.76 -5.81
CA PRO A 64 10.44 3.91 -6.83
C PRO A 64 9.04 3.86 -6.21
N ALA A 65 8.05 4.43 -6.90
CA ALA A 65 6.65 4.41 -6.46
C ALA A 65 5.94 3.07 -6.72
N MET A 66 6.48 2.27 -7.65
CA MET A 66 5.92 0.98 -8.07
C MET A 66 7.02 -0.07 -8.13
N SER A 67 6.63 -1.33 -8.10
CA SER A 67 7.50 -2.49 -8.31
C SER A 67 6.88 -3.39 -9.38
N THR A 68 7.72 -4.05 -10.18
CA THR A 68 7.28 -5.04 -11.15
C THR A 68 7.04 -6.37 -10.44
N PRO A 69 5.89 -7.04 -10.62
CA PRO A 69 5.70 -8.38 -10.08
C PRO A 69 6.66 -9.35 -10.76
N ASP A 70 7.29 -10.24 -9.99
CA ASP A 70 8.31 -11.15 -10.53
C ASP A 70 7.79 -12.12 -11.59
N SER A 71 6.46 -12.29 -11.71
CA SER A 71 5.73 -12.89 -12.85
C SER A 71 6.38 -14.10 -13.51
N TRP A 72 6.99 -14.98 -12.71
CA TRP A 72 7.82 -16.09 -13.20
C TRP A 72 7.10 -17.06 -14.14
N GLY A 73 5.76 -17.01 -14.21
CA GLY A 73 4.95 -17.86 -15.11
C GLY A 73 5.02 -19.36 -14.80
N VAL A 74 5.74 -19.73 -13.74
CA VAL A 74 6.00 -21.10 -13.32
C VAL A 74 5.37 -21.37 -11.96
N THR A 75 4.69 -22.50 -11.83
CA THR A 75 4.05 -22.95 -10.58
C THR A 75 4.77 -24.18 -10.04
N LYS A 76 4.47 -24.59 -8.80
CA LYS A 76 5.08 -25.76 -8.16
C LYS A 76 4.97 -27.00 -9.06
N GLY A 77 6.13 -27.53 -9.50
CA GLY A 77 6.22 -28.69 -10.40
C GLY A 77 6.65 -28.36 -11.83
N HIS A 78 6.82 -27.07 -12.17
CA HIS A 78 7.40 -26.66 -13.44
C HIS A 78 8.87 -27.10 -13.54
N ALA A 79 9.31 -27.52 -14.73
CA ALA A 79 10.67 -28.04 -14.95
C ALA A 79 11.77 -27.05 -14.49
N ASP A 80 11.59 -25.76 -14.78
CA ASP A 80 12.48 -24.66 -14.33
C ASP A 80 12.64 -24.54 -12.80
N LEU A 81 11.79 -25.18 -12.00
CA LEU A 81 11.83 -25.16 -10.52
C LEU A 81 12.34 -26.48 -9.91
N MET A 82 12.70 -27.47 -10.73
CA MET A 82 13.26 -28.72 -10.23
C MET A 82 14.70 -28.50 -9.75
N GLN A 83 14.94 -28.71 -8.46
CA GLN A 83 16.27 -28.58 -7.88
C GLN A 83 17.14 -29.79 -8.26
N HIS A 84 18.32 -29.50 -8.81
CA HIS A 84 19.34 -30.51 -9.07
C HIS A 84 20.17 -30.75 -7.80
N LYS A 85 20.65 -31.99 -7.64
CA LYS A 85 21.48 -32.38 -6.48
C LYS A 85 22.90 -31.82 -6.55
N GLU A 86 23.38 -31.49 -7.75
CA GLU A 86 24.70 -30.91 -8.01
C GLU A 86 24.59 -29.47 -8.49
N ALA A 87 25.69 -28.72 -8.38
CA ALA A 87 25.73 -27.33 -8.80
C ALA A 87 25.45 -27.19 -10.29
N THR A 88 24.57 -26.26 -10.65
CA THR A 88 24.18 -25.99 -12.04
C THR A 88 25.41 -25.61 -12.86
N SER A 89 25.59 -26.28 -14.00
CA SER A 89 26.73 -26.03 -14.88
C SER A 89 26.60 -24.68 -15.60
N LEU A 90 27.72 -24.12 -16.06
CA LEU A 90 27.74 -22.84 -16.80
C LEU A 90 26.90 -22.89 -18.09
N ASP A 91 26.73 -24.06 -18.69
CA ASP A 91 25.95 -24.23 -19.91
C ASP A 91 24.44 -24.23 -19.65
N GLU A 92 23.99 -24.74 -18.50
CA GLU A 92 22.59 -24.70 -18.07
C GLU A 92 22.16 -23.28 -17.63
N LEU A 93 23.11 -22.42 -17.21
CA LEU A 93 22.84 -21.04 -16.81
C LEU A 93 22.65 -20.07 -18.00
N LYS A 94 23.29 -20.33 -19.15
CA LYS A 94 23.18 -19.49 -20.36
C LYS A 94 21.74 -19.24 -20.82
N PRO A 95 20.87 -20.26 -21.00
CA PRO A 95 19.49 -20.03 -21.43
C PRO A 95 18.67 -19.26 -20.38
N LEU A 96 18.99 -19.40 -19.09
CA LEU A 96 18.35 -18.65 -18.00
C LEU A 96 18.70 -17.16 -18.06
N PHE A 97 19.96 -16.81 -18.37
CA PHE A 97 20.36 -15.41 -18.55
C PHE A 97 19.66 -14.73 -19.72
N GLU A 98 19.49 -15.43 -20.85
CA GLU A 98 18.79 -14.87 -22.02
C GLU A 98 17.28 -14.69 -21.74
N LYS A 99 16.66 -15.62 -21.01
CA LYS A 99 15.25 -15.50 -20.58
C LYS A 99 15.05 -14.34 -19.60
N ALA A 100 16.02 -14.08 -18.71
CA ALA A 100 15.99 -12.94 -17.79
C ALA A 100 16.13 -11.58 -18.49
N LYS A 101 16.96 -11.47 -19.53
CA LYS A 101 17.09 -10.25 -20.34
C LYS A 101 15.80 -9.90 -21.09
N ALA A 102 15.02 -10.89 -21.50
CA ALA A 102 13.77 -10.70 -22.23
C ALA A 102 12.58 -10.29 -21.34
N SER A 103 12.72 -10.37 -20.01
CA SER A 103 11.65 -10.10 -19.05
C SER A 103 11.73 -8.68 -18.43
N HIS A 104 12.62 -7.83 -18.95
CA HIS A 104 12.87 -6.46 -18.49
C HIS A 104 12.43 -5.41 -19.51
#